data_AF-A0A1P8M8Z1-F1
#
_entry.id   AF-A0A1P8M8Z1-F1
#
_cell.length_a   1.000
_cell.length_b   1.000
_cell.length_c   1.000
_cell.angle_alpha   90.00
_cell.angle_beta   90.00
_cell.angle_gamma   90.00
#
_symmetry.space_group_name_H-M   'P 1'
#
loop_
_entity.id
_entity.type
_entity.pdbx_description
1 polymer ?
#
loop_
_entity_poly.entity_id
_entity_poly.type
_entity_poly.pdbx_seq_one_letter_code
_entity_poly.pdbx_strand_id
1 'polypeptide(L)'
;MTPVAEGTNPASAVEELARELGVRKITVLTEEILRDGSGALATSVTRAAAAAVIRNPWIGSAVSTDLASETERIAPVLAKILTDRLTAALGGAGEIEAFGKSAVVGLKGEVEHAAALIHTPFFGNLVREFLEGTSILSFSDDRAEPGTTIAVPMWHKEAASTRSHYQTLTLNLSDAPHPNEIVVVAAASTGSRPHPRIGDRTTDRPVTAEILEGILP
;
A
#
# COMPACT_ATOMS: atom_id res chain seq x y z
N MET A 1 -25.80 -14.97 39.30
CA MET A 1 -25.51 -14.16 38.10
C MET A 1 -24.30 -14.75 37.44
N THR A 2 -24.50 -15.50 36.37
CA THR A 2 -23.44 -15.96 35.48
C THR A 2 -22.82 -14.72 34.81
N PRO A 3 -21.49 -14.57 34.70
CA PRO A 3 -20.92 -13.45 33.98
C PRO A 3 -21.30 -13.61 32.50
N VAL A 4 -21.87 -12.55 31.94
CA VAL A 4 -22.07 -12.43 30.49
C VAL A 4 -20.68 -12.39 29.86
N ALA A 5 -20.42 -13.31 28.93
CA ALA A 5 -19.20 -13.28 28.14
C ALA A 5 -19.12 -11.92 27.43
N GLU A 6 -18.09 -11.13 27.75
CA GLU A 6 -17.72 -9.95 26.97
C GLU A 6 -17.48 -10.42 25.53
N GLY A 7 -18.37 -10.03 24.62
CA GLY A 7 -18.22 -10.36 23.21
C GLY A 7 -16.90 -9.80 22.70
N THR A 8 -16.04 -10.66 22.17
CA THR A 8 -14.77 -10.27 21.57
C THR A 8 -15.02 -9.18 20.54
N ASN A 9 -14.42 -8.00 20.74
CA ASN A 9 -14.50 -6.90 19.78
C ASN A 9 -13.97 -7.39 18.42
N PRO A 10 -14.70 -7.25 17.30
CA PRO A 10 -14.23 -7.70 15.99
C PRO A 10 -12.84 -7.15 15.63
N ALA A 11 -12.52 -5.91 16.05
CA ALA A 11 -11.19 -5.33 15.85
C ALA A 11 -10.09 -6.08 16.63
N SER A 12 -10.38 -6.54 17.86
CA SER A 12 -9.40 -7.31 18.65
C SER A 12 -9.20 -8.73 18.09
N ALA A 13 -10.22 -9.32 17.47
CA ALA A 13 -10.13 -10.65 16.85
C ALA A 13 -9.21 -10.65 15.61
N VAL A 14 -9.32 -9.63 14.74
CA VAL A 14 -8.44 -9.51 13.56
C VAL A 14 -6.98 -9.29 13.96
N GLU A 15 -6.73 -8.50 15.00
CA GLU A 15 -5.38 -8.30 15.53
C GLU A 15 -4.78 -9.54 16.17
N GLU A 16 -5.60 -10.34 16.87
CA GLU A 16 -5.18 -11.63 17.42
C GLU A 16 -4.81 -12.60 16.30
N LEU A 17 -5.67 -12.73 15.29
CA LEU A 17 -5.38 -13.54 14.11
C LEU A 17 -4.11 -13.06 13.40
N ALA A 18 -3.90 -11.75 13.24
CA ALA A 18 -2.67 -11.22 12.65
C ALA A 18 -1.42 -11.67 13.43
N ARG A 19 -1.47 -11.67 14.76
CA ARG A 19 -0.37 -12.18 15.61
C ARG A 19 -0.14 -13.67 15.41
N GLU A 20 -1.21 -14.47 15.37
CA GLU A 20 -1.14 -15.92 15.10
C GLU A 20 -0.53 -16.24 13.72
N LEU A 21 -0.84 -15.40 12.72
CA LEU A 21 -0.27 -15.46 11.36
C LEU A 21 1.20 -15.01 11.30
N GLY A 22 1.78 -14.55 12.41
CA GLY A 22 3.18 -14.16 12.47
C GLY A 22 3.45 -12.71 12.08
N VAL A 23 2.45 -11.82 12.13
CA VAL A 23 2.68 -10.38 12.06
C VAL A 23 3.43 -9.94 13.32
N ARG A 24 4.69 -9.55 13.14
CA ARG A 24 5.58 -9.11 14.22
C ARG A 24 5.38 -7.66 14.59
N LYS A 25 5.12 -6.81 13.59
CA LYS A 25 5.09 -5.35 13.77
C LYS A 25 4.18 -4.68 12.76
N ILE A 26 3.48 -3.64 13.20
CA ILE A 26 2.81 -2.68 12.33
C ILE A 26 3.44 -1.31 12.54
N THR A 27 3.68 -0.57 11.46
CA THR A 27 4.17 0.81 11.50
C THR A 27 3.26 1.68 10.65
N VAL A 28 2.90 2.86 11.17
CA VAL A 28 2.12 3.86 10.44
C VAL A 28 2.96 5.12 10.34
N LEU A 29 3.20 5.56 9.10
CA LEU A 29 3.79 6.85 8.79
C LEU A 29 2.66 7.77 8.31
N THR A 30 2.61 9.00 8.84
CA THR A 30 1.69 10.04 8.38
C THR A 30 2.49 11.30 8.08
N GLU A 31 2.17 11.96 6.97
CA GLU A 31 2.73 13.23 6.57
C GLU A 31 1.59 14.19 6.20
N GLU A 32 1.57 15.37 6.79
CA GLU A 32 0.66 16.45 6.42
C GLU A 32 1.41 17.53 5.63
N ILE A 33 0.97 17.77 4.41
CA ILE A 33 1.52 18.79 3.53
C ILE A 33 0.68 20.06 3.66
N LEU A 34 1.26 21.08 4.29
CA LEU A 34 0.64 22.41 4.41
C LEU A 34 1.04 23.33 3.25
N ARG A 35 2.25 23.13 2.71
CA ARG A 35 2.88 23.96 1.67
C ARG A 35 3.87 23.10 0.88
N ASP A 36 4.11 23.47 -0.37
CA ASP A 36 5.15 22.86 -1.21
C ASP A 36 5.78 23.93 -2.12
N GLY A 37 7.10 23.92 -2.25
CA GLY A 37 7.85 25.02 -2.86
C GLY A 37 7.54 26.38 -2.21
N SER A 38 7.24 27.40 -3.01
CA SER A 38 6.87 28.74 -2.53
C SER A 38 5.38 28.91 -2.24
N GLY A 39 4.52 27.97 -2.65
CA GLY A 39 3.05 28.09 -2.58
C GLY A 39 2.44 27.41 -1.35
N ALA A 40 1.44 28.06 -0.74
CA ALA A 40 0.56 27.42 0.24
C ALA A 40 -0.55 26.63 -0.46
N LEU A 41 -1.00 25.54 0.17
CA LEU A 41 -2.17 24.81 -0.31
C LEU A 41 -3.46 25.43 0.22
N ALA A 42 -4.53 25.38 -0.57
CA ALA A 42 -5.86 25.83 -0.13
C ALA A 42 -6.42 24.93 0.97
N THR A 43 -6.15 23.62 0.86
CA THR A 43 -6.45 22.58 1.84
C THR A 43 -5.20 21.74 2.04
N SER A 44 -4.88 21.36 3.27
CA SER A 44 -3.75 20.46 3.51
C SER A 44 -4.01 19.08 2.90
N VAL A 45 -2.94 18.42 2.47
CA VAL A 45 -3.00 17.05 1.95
C VAL A 45 -2.30 16.14 2.95
N THR A 46 -3.00 15.16 3.47
CA THR A 46 -2.44 14.18 4.40
C THR A 46 -2.22 12.86 3.68
N ARG A 47 -1.03 12.30 3.84
CA ARG A 47 -0.61 11.02 3.25
C ARG A 47 -0.25 10.08 4.36
N ALA A 48 -0.61 8.81 4.22
CA ALA A 48 -0.22 7.78 5.17
C ALA A 48 0.23 6.49 4.49
N ALA A 49 1.16 5.80 5.12
CA ALA A 49 1.53 4.42 4.80
C ALA A 49 1.42 3.57 6.05
N ALA A 50 0.68 2.46 5.95
CA ALA A 50 0.63 1.42 6.96
C ALA A 50 1.42 0.21 6.46
N ALA A 51 2.36 -0.26 7.25
CA ALA A 51 3.23 -1.39 6.92
C ALA A 51 3.13 -2.49 7.97
N ALA A 52 2.89 -3.73 7.53
CA ALA A 52 2.91 -4.92 8.36
C ALA A 52 4.16 -5.73 8.03
N VAL A 53 4.92 -6.10 9.06
CA VAL A 53 6.06 -7.01 8.97
C VAL A 53 5.59 -8.39 9.41
N ILE A 54 5.60 -9.34 8.48
CA ILE A 54 5.13 -10.71 8.71
C ILE A 54 6.25 -11.71 8.46
N ARG A 55 6.28 -12.78 9.26
CA ARG A 55 7.13 -13.94 8.95
C ARG A 55 6.76 -14.50 7.56
N ASN A 56 7.75 -14.74 6.72
CA ASN A 56 7.54 -15.39 5.44
C ASN A 56 7.20 -16.89 5.66
N PRO A 57 6.00 -17.37 5.30
CA PRO A 57 5.60 -18.76 5.54
C PRO A 57 6.25 -19.76 4.57
N TRP A 58 6.82 -19.28 3.46
CA TRP A 58 7.41 -20.08 2.39
C TRP A 58 8.94 -20.24 2.53
N ILE A 59 9.51 -19.90 3.68
CA ILE A 59 10.96 -20.06 3.87
C ILE A 59 11.35 -21.53 3.84
N GLY A 60 12.22 -21.88 2.88
CA GLY A 60 12.73 -23.24 2.68
C GLY A 60 11.81 -24.13 1.85
N SER A 61 10.70 -23.61 1.31
CA SER A 61 9.89 -24.35 0.34
C SER A 61 10.62 -24.46 -1.01
N ALA A 62 10.24 -25.44 -1.83
CA ALA A 62 10.75 -25.53 -3.20
C ALA A 62 10.13 -24.42 -4.07
N VAL A 63 10.83 -23.97 -5.12
CA VAL A 63 10.32 -22.95 -6.07
C VAL A 63 9.00 -23.38 -6.74
N SER A 64 8.75 -24.68 -6.86
CA SER A 64 7.51 -25.24 -7.42
C SER A 64 6.34 -25.27 -6.42
N THR A 65 6.49 -24.71 -5.22
CA THR A 65 5.45 -24.75 -4.19
C THR A 65 4.31 -23.82 -4.56
N ASP A 66 3.08 -24.31 -4.46
CA ASP A 66 1.89 -23.49 -4.63
C ASP A 66 1.74 -22.52 -3.43
N LEU A 67 1.65 -21.22 -3.74
CA LEU A 67 1.57 -20.15 -2.75
C LEU A 67 0.12 -19.81 -2.37
N ALA A 68 -0.87 -20.39 -3.05
CA ALA A 68 -2.28 -20.00 -2.93
C ALA A 68 -2.84 -20.18 -1.51
N SER A 69 -2.65 -21.34 -0.88
CA SER A 69 -3.26 -21.63 0.44
C SER A 69 -2.84 -20.63 1.52
N GLU A 70 -1.56 -20.28 1.60
CA GLU A 70 -1.09 -19.27 2.55
C GLU A 70 -1.51 -17.86 2.15
N THR A 71 -1.56 -17.56 0.85
CA THR A 71 -2.06 -16.28 0.34
C THR A 71 -3.51 -16.03 0.76
N GLU A 72 -4.39 -17.00 0.52
CA GLU A 72 -5.82 -16.94 0.87
C GLU A 72 -6.03 -16.73 2.37
N ARG A 73 -5.15 -17.30 3.19
CA ARG A 73 -5.20 -17.22 4.64
C ARG A 73 -4.68 -15.90 5.19
N ILE A 74 -3.60 -15.37 4.61
CA ILE A 74 -2.84 -14.23 5.16
C ILE A 74 -3.28 -12.90 4.55
N ALA A 75 -3.39 -12.82 3.23
CA ALA A 75 -3.61 -11.56 2.52
C ALA A 75 -4.87 -10.80 2.97
N PRO A 76 -6.02 -11.45 3.25
CA PRO A 76 -7.21 -10.74 3.74
C PRO A 76 -7.03 -10.06 5.09
N VAL A 77 -6.29 -10.71 6.00
CA VAL A 77 -6.00 -10.17 7.33
C VAL A 77 -5.07 -8.95 7.19
N LEU A 78 -4.04 -9.05 6.35
CA LEU A 78 -3.17 -7.93 6.05
C LEU A 78 -3.92 -6.75 5.41
N ALA A 79 -4.82 -7.01 4.46
CA ALA A 79 -5.64 -5.97 3.85
C ALA A 79 -6.44 -5.22 4.93
N LYS A 80 -7.15 -5.95 5.80
CA LYS A 80 -7.99 -5.37 6.84
C LYS A 80 -7.20 -4.54 7.86
N ILE A 81 -6.12 -5.08 8.42
CA ILE A 81 -5.37 -4.35 9.46
C ILE A 81 -4.72 -3.09 8.88
N LEU A 82 -4.24 -3.14 7.63
CA LEU A 82 -3.59 -1.99 7.00
C LEU A 82 -4.59 -0.90 6.63
N THR A 83 -5.75 -1.25 6.07
CA THR A 83 -6.79 -0.25 5.75
C THR A 83 -7.42 0.35 7.00
N ASP A 84 -7.56 -0.39 8.09
CA ASP A 84 -8.00 0.16 9.38
C ASP A 84 -7.03 1.22 9.89
N ARG A 85 -5.72 1.00 9.76
CA ARG A 85 -4.73 2.00 10.14
C ARG A 85 -4.76 3.23 9.24
N LEU A 86 -4.95 3.04 7.93
CA LEU A 86 -5.05 4.15 6.99
C LEU A 86 -6.31 4.99 7.25
N THR A 87 -7.47 4.37 7.41
CA THR A 87 -8.73 5.09 7.69
C THR A 87 -8.66 5.83 9.03
N ALA A 88 -8.09 5.22 10.07
CA ALA A 88 -7.86 5.91 11.34
C ALA A 88 -6.90 7.11 11.20
N ALA A 89 -5.84 6.99 10.39
CA ALA A 89 -4.86 8.05 10.19
C ALA A 89 -5.34 9.19 9.27
N LEU A 90 -6.27 8.91 8.35
CA LEU A 90 -6.71 9.84 7.30
C LEU A 90 -8.13 10.37 7.49
N GLY A 91 -8.82 9.99 8.58
CA GLY A 91 -10.16 10.49 8.90
C GLY A 91 -11.31 9.70 8.28
N GLY A 92 -11.05 8.56 7.65
CA GLY A 92 -12.05 7.66 7.06
C GLY A 92 -11.76 7.28 5.62
N ALA A 93 -12.49 6.30 5.09
CA ALA A 93 -12.35 5.86 3.69
C ALA A 93 -12.84 6.91 2.68
N GLY A 94 -13.89 7.67 3.06
CA GLY A 94 -14.44 8.76 2.25
C GLY A 94 -13.46 9.92 2.02
N GLU A 95 -12.52 10.13 2.94
CA GLU A 95 -11.49 11.19 2.83
C GLU A 95 -10.32 10.80 1.90
N ILE A 96 -10.21 9.53 1.51
CA ILE A 96 -9.10 9.05 0.68
C ILE A 96 -9.40 9.28 -0.79
N GLU A 97 -8.46 9.92 -1.51
CA GLU A 97 -8.55 10.16 -2.96
C GLU A 97 -7.58 9.28 -3.77
N ALA A 98 -6.45 8.87 -3.19
CA ALA A 98 -5.45 8.04 -3.86
C ALA A 98 -4.97 6.91 -2.98
N PHE A 99 -4.59 5.79 -3.60
CA PHE A 99 -4.04 4.63 -2.91
C PHE A 99 -2.93 3.91 -3.68
N GLY A 100 -2.20 3.07 -2.97
CA GLY A 100 -1.11 2.26 -3.51
C GLY A 100 -0.75 1.11 -2.58
N LYS A 101 0.02 0.16 -3.08
CA LYS A 101 0.51 -0.99 -2.32
C LYS A 101 1.99 -1.24 -2.58
N SER A 102 2.68 -1.87 -1.65
CA SER A 102 4.03 -2.35 -1.88
C SER A 102 4.29 -3.61 -1.07
N ALA A 103 5.21 -4.46 -1.51
CA ALA A 103 5.73 -5.53 -0.68
C ALA A 103 7.22 -5.73 -0.87
N VAL A 104 7.95 -5.90 0.22
CA VAL A 104 9.39 -6.14 0.20
C VAL A 104 9.71 -7.42 0.96
N VAL A 105 10.25 -8.40 0.25
CA VAL A 105 10.66 -9.69 0.84
C VAL A 105 12.10 -9.62 1.35
N GLY A 106 12.36 -10.26 2.48
CA GLY A 106 13.71 -10.42 3.01
C GLY A 106 14.57 -11.34 2.15
N LEU A 107 15.89 -11.27 2.34
CA LEU A 107 16.87 -11.93 1.46
C LEU A 107 16.77 -13.46 1.34
N LYS A 108 16.13 -14.16 2.28
CA LYS A 108 15.91 -15.62 2.19
C LYS A 108 14.63 -16.01 1.43
N GLY A 109 13.83 -15.03 1.01
CA GLY A 109 12.65 -15.26 0.18
C GLY A 109 12.87 -14.93 -1.29
N GLU A 110 11.77 -15.03 -2.02
CA GLU A 110 11.67 -14.80 -3.46
C GLU A 110 10.68 -13.66 -3.70
N VAL A 111 10.88 -12.88 -4.76
CA VAL A 111 9.97 -11.76 -5.09
C VAL A 111 8.54 -12.27 -5.28
N GLU A 112 8.37 -13.52 -5.75
CA GLU A 112 7.08 -14.18 -5.85
C GLU A 112 6.33 -14.28 -4.50
N HIS A 113 7.05 -14.38 -3.38
CA HIS A 113 6.44 -14.37 -2.04
C HIS A 113 5.82 -13.00 -1.70
N ALA A 114 6.45 -11.91 -2.13
CA ALA A 114 5.89 -10.57 -2.02
C ALA A 114 4.68 -10.42 -2.94
N ALA A 115 4.83 -10.85 -4.21
CA ALA A 115 3.78 -10.83 -5.22
C ALA A 115 2.52 -11.60 -4.76
N ALA A 116 2.68 -12.78 -4.17
CA ALA A 116 1.60 -13.61 -3.65
C ALA A 116 0.71 -12.83 -2.67
N LEU A 117 1.30 -12.03 -1.78
CA LEU A 117 0.58 -11.27 -0.78
C LEU A 117 -0.10 -10.00 -1.29
N ILE A 118 0.34 -9.41 -2.41
CA ILE A 118 -0.22 -8.12 -2.88
C ILE A 118 -0.90 -8.18 -4.25
N HIS A 119 -0.53 -9.10 -5.14
CA HIS A 119 -1.01 -9.14 -6.54
C HIS A 119 -2.22 -10.03 -6.76
N THR A 120 -2.73 -10.68 -5.72
CA THR A 120 -3.96 -11.48 -5.80
C THR A 120 -5.20 -10.70 -5.36
N PRO A 121 -6.41 -11.17 -5.71
CA PRO A 121 -7.66 -10.56 -5.26
C PRO A 121 -7.80 -10.49 -3.73
N PHE A 122 -7.20 -11.45 -3.01
CA PHE A 122 -7.28 -11.55 -1.55
C PHE A 122 -6.70 -10.35 -0.80
N PHE A 123 -5.79 -9.59 -1.44
CA PHE A 123 -5.37 -8.29 -0.94
C PHE A 123 -6.03 -7.15 -1.73
N GLY A 124 -5.85 -7.15 -3.06
CA GLY A 124 -6.20 -6.01 -3.90
C GLY A 124 -7.70 -5.69 -3.93
N ASN A 125 -8.58 -6.69 -3.99
CA ASN A 125 -10.04 -6.45 -3.96
C ASN A 125 -10.47 -5.91 -2.60
N LEU A 126 -9.94 -6.47 -1.52
CA LEU A 126 -10.33 -6.07 -0.17
C LEU A 126 -9.82 -4.67 0.18
N VAL A 127 -8.59 -4.30 -0.22
CA VAL A 127 -8.13 -2.91 -0.05
C VAL A 127 -9.02 -1.93 -0.81
N ARG A 128 -9.41 -2.27 -2.05
CA ARG A 128 -10.37 -1.47 -2.82
C ARG A 128 -11.70 -1.32 -2.09
N GLU A 129 -12.27 -2.42 -1.63
CA GLU A 129 -13.55 -2.43 -0.94
C GLU A 129 -13.50 -1.61 0.36
N PHE A 130 -12.51 -1.84 1.21
CA PHE A 130 -12.38 -1.16 2.50
C PHE A 130 -12.04 0.33 2.38
N LEU A 131 -11.44 0.76 1.27
CA LEU A 131 -11.11 2.17 1.01
C LEU A 131 -12.07 2.83 0.01
N GLU A 132 -13.19 2.17 -0.31
CA GLU A 132 -14.22 2.68 -1.24
C GLU A 132 -13.63 3.10 -2.60
N GLY A 133 -12.72 2.29 -3.14
CA GLY A 133 -12.07 2.53 -4.42
C GLY A 133 -12.38 1.44 -5.45
N THR A 134 -12.35 1.80 -6.73
CA THR A 134 -12.64 0.89 -7.85
C THR A 134 -11.44 0.65 -8.76
N SER A 135 -10.41 1.49 -8.67
CA SER A 135 -9.23 1.39 -9.52
C SER A 135 -8.29 0.27 -9.08
N ILE A 136 -7.50 -0.24 -10.02
CA ILE A 136 -6.33 -1.05 -9.66
C ILE A 136 -5.43 -0.25 -8.71
N LEU A 137 -4.66 -0.89 -7.83
CA LEU A 137 -3.69 -0.18 -7.00
C LEU A 137 -2.36 -0.10 -7.73
N SER A 138 -1.72 1.06 -7.73
CA SER A 138 -0.32 1.17 -8.15
C SER A 138 0.56 0.38 -7.19
N PHE A 139 1.67 -0.16 -7.67
CA PHE A 139 2.47 -1.10 -6.90
C PHE A 139 3.97 -1.01 -7.11
N SER A 140 4.68 -1.52 -6.12
CA SER A 140 6.09 -1.91 -6.20
C SER A 140 6.28 -3.21 -5.41
N ASP A 141 7.16 -4.07 -5.89
CA ASP A 141 7.59 -5.26 -5.15
C ASP A 141 9.08 -5.48 -5.38
N ASP A 142 9.78 -5.86 -4.32
CA ASP A 142 11.24 -6.02 -4.36
C ASP A 142 11.74 -6.99 -3.28
N ARG A 143 13.02 -7.35 -3.34
CA ARG A 143 13.74 -8.08 -2.30
C ARG A 143 14.87 -7.21 -1.75
N ALA A 144 14.89 -7.00 -0.44
CA ALA A 144 15.86 -6.09 0.15
C ALA A 144 16.33 -6.49 1.57
N GLU A 145 17.38 -5.81 2.02
CA GLU A 145 17.88 -5.86 3.40
C GLU A 145 17.03 -4.99 4.36
N PRO A 146 17.09 -5.24 5.68
CA PRO A 146 16.48 -4.37 6.69
C PRO A 146 16.87 -2.91 6.53
N GLY A 147 15.94 -1.99 6.74
CA GLY A 147 16.24 -0.56 6.65
C GLY A 147 16.38 -0.05 5.21
N THR A 148 15.95 -0.82 4.22
CA THR A 148 15.79 -0.31 2.84
C THR A 148 14.61 0.66 2.76
N THR A 149 14.76 1.74 1.98
CA THR A 149 13.65 2.65 1.68
C THR A 149 12.65 1.98 0.75
N ILE A 150 11.40 1.92 1.18
CA ILE A 150 10.28 1.38 0.41
C ILE A 150 9.56 2.56 -0.25
N ALA A 151 9.39 2.52 -1.57
CA ALA A 151 8.64 3.52 -2.33
C ALA A 151 7.27 2.95 -2.71
N VAL A 152 6.20 3.60 -2.25
CA VAL A 152 4.82 3.18 -2.54
C VAL A 152 4.20 4.19 -3.51
N PRO A 153 4.11 3.85 -4.81
CA PRO A 153 3.42 4.70 -5.77
C PRO A 153 1.91 4.67 -5.50
N MET A 154 1.24 5.78 -5.77
CA MET A 154 -0.20 5.95 -5.62
C MET A 154 -0.78 6.68 -6.83
N TRP A 155 -2.02 6.36 -7.17
CA TRP A 155 -2.85 7.12 -8.11
C TRP A 155 -4.29 7.19 -7.59
N HIS A 156 -5.18 7.89 -8.28
CA HIS A 156 -6.57 8.08 -7.85
C HIS A 156 -7.31 6.77 -7.62
N LYS A 157 -8.04 6.65 -6.50
CA LYS A 157 -8.66 5.39 -6.05
C LYS A 157 -9.77 4.88 -6.97
N GLU A 158 -10.37 5.76 -7.77
CA GLU A 158 -11.43 5.41 -8.74
C GLU A 158 -10.99 5.55 -10.21
N ALA A 159 -9.89 6.27 -10.47
CA ALA A 159 -9.53 6.69 -11.82
C ALA A 159 -8.00 6.72 -12.01
N ALA A 160 -7.38 5.55 -12.17
CA ALA A 160 -5.92 5.42 -12.33
C ALA A 160 -5.30 6.29 -13.45
N SER A 161 -6.08 6.83 -14.39
CA SER A 161 -5.60 7.76 -15.40
C SER A 161 -5.46 9.22 -14.92
N THR A 162 -6.04 9.57 -13.76
CA THR A 162 -6.05 10.95 -13.23
C THR A 162 -4.65 11.38 -12.80
N ARG A 163 -4.03 12.22 -13.63
CA ARG A 163 -2.59 12.56 -13.53
C ARG A 163 -2.27 13.40 -12.31
N SER A 164 -3.21 14.18 -11.78
CA SER A 164 -2.98 14.98 -10.57
C SER A 164 -2.60 14.12 -9.35
N HIS A 165 -3.04 12.86 -9.32
CA HIS A 165 -2.88 11.97 -8.17
C HIS A 165 -1.68 11.03 -8.27
N TYR A 166 -0.90 11.07 -9.36
CA TYR A 166 0.34 10.28 -9.46
C TYR A 166 1.36 10.78 -8.44
N GLN A 167 1.62 10.02 -7.40
CA GLN A 167 2.48 10.42 -6.30
C GLN A 167 3.15 9.21 -5.67
N THR A 168 4.17 9.45 -4.86
CA THR A 168 4.87 8.39 -4.13
C THR A 168 5.04 8.83 -2.68
N LEU A 169 4.75 7.92 -1.75
CA LEU A 169 5.13 8.03 -0.36
C LEU A 169 6.26 7.04 -0.09
N THR A 170 7.31 7.48 0.58
CA THR A 170 8.42 6.62 0.99
C THR A 170 8.37 6.37 2.49
N LEU A 171 8.77 5.17 2.90
CA LEU A 171 8.92 4.80 4.30
C LEU A 171 10.13 3.92 4.47
N ASN A 172 10.68 3.93 5.69
CA ASN A 172 11.81 3.11 6.09
C ASN A 172 11.45 2.36 7.38
N LEU A 173 11.82 1.09 7.47
CA LEU A 173 11.68 0.30 8.69
C LEU A 173 13.08 -0.15 9.13
N SER A 174 13.59 0.41 10.23
CA SER A 174 14.98 0.25 10.65
C SER A 174 15.46 -1.21 10.82
N ASP A 175 14.57 -2.13 11.18
CA ASP A 175 14.85 -3.55 11.45
C ASP A 175 14.04 -4.50 10.54
N ALA A 176 13.48 -4.03 9.41
CA ALA A 176 12.65 -4.87 8.55
C ALA A 176 12.85 -4.63 7.04
N PRO A 177 12.63 -5.65 6.20
CA PRO A 177 12.37 -7.06 6.57
C PRO A 177 13.63 -7.76 7.10
N HIS A 178 13.53 -8.54 8.18
CA HIS A 178 14.54 -9.57 8.44
C HIS A 178 14.62 -10.57 7.27
N PRO A 179 15.71 -11.34 7.12
CA PRO A 179 15.88 -12.21 5.95
C PRO A 179 14.72 -13.19 5.70
N ASN A 180 14.01 -13.60 6.74
CA ASN A 180 12.87 -14.53 6.70
C ASN A 180 11.50 -13.84 6.84
N GLU A 181 11.40 -12.54 6.53
CA GLU A 181 10.18 -11.74 6.66
C GLU A 181 9.73 -11.17 5.31
N ILE A 182 8.50 -10.68 5.28
CA ILE A 182 7.95 -9.85 4.21
C ILE A 182 7.39 -8.59 4.88
N VAL A 183 7.66 -7.42 4.30
CA VAL A 183 6.94 -6.18 4.62
C VAL A 183 5.83 -6.03 3.59
N VAL A 184 4.59 -5.88 4.03
CA VAL A 184 3.45 -5.53 3.16
C VAL A 184 2.96 -4.14 3.55
N VAL A 185 2.80 -3.27 2.56
CA VAL A 185 2.45 -1.86 2.75
C VAL A 185 1.20 -1.52 1.95
N ALA A 186 0.28 -0.80 2.58
CA ALA A 186 -0.75 -0.03 1.88
C ALA A 186 -0.51 1.46 2.17
N ALA A 187 -0.64 2.30 1.16
CA ALA A 187 -0.54 3.75 1.29
C ALA A 187 -1.77 4.43 0.72
N ALA A 188 -2.11 5.59 1.29
CA ALA A 188 -3.22 6.41 0.85
C ALA A 188 -2.93 7.92 1.03
N SER A 189 -3.67 8.75 0.31
CA SER A 189 -3.61 10.21 0.38
C SER A 189 -5.01 10.80 0.36
N THR A 190 -5.23 11.86 1.13
CA THR A 190 -6.48 12.64 1.13
C THR A 190 -6.60 13.59 -0.06
N GLY A 191 -5.56 13.66 -0.90
CA GLY A 191 -5.52 14.61 -2.01
C GLY A 191 -4.52 14.26 -3.11
N SER A 192 -4.57 15.10 -4.14
CA SER A 192 -3.62 15.08 -5.26
C SER A 192 -2.22 15.56 -4.87
N ARG A 193 -1.27 15.62 -5.83
CA ARG A 193 0.00 16.32 -5.61
C ARG A 193 -0.26 17.78 -5.21
N PRO A 194 0.64 18.43 -4.46
CA PRO A 194 0.44 19.80 -3.95
C PRO A 194 0.02 20.82 -5.01
N HIS A 195 0.62 20.77 -6.21
CA HIS A 195 0.36 21.76 -7.25
C HIS A 195 0.18 21.13 -8.64
N PRO A 196 -0.97 20.50 -8.93
CA PRO A 196 -1.19 19.79 -10.19
C PRO A 196 -1.37 20.79 -11.35
N ARG A 197 -0.46 20.77 -12.33
CA ARG A 197 -0.45 21.73 -13.46
C ARG A 197 0.17 21.19 -14.75
N ILE A 198 0.06 19.87 -14.97
CA ILE A 198 0.69 19.17 -16.10
C ILE A 198 -0.33 18.45 -16.99
N GLY A 199 -1.58 18.95 -17.01
CA GLY A 199 -2.71 18.35 -17.72
C GLY A 199 -3.17 17.01 -17.15
N ASP A 200 -4.04 16.32 -17.88
CA ASP A 200 -4.56 15.00 -17.55
C ASP A 200 -4.57 14.05 -18.76
N ARG A 201 -4.48 12.73 -18.52
CA ARG A 201 -4.50 11.71 -19.59
C ARG A 201 -5.76 11.76 -20.44
N THR A 202 -6.89 12.15 -19.84
CA THR A 202 -8.16 12.29 -20.55
C THR A 202 -8.20 13.48 -21.52
N THR A 203 -7.25 14.42 -21.37
CA THR A 203 -7.16 15.66 -22.18
C THR A 203 -5.93 15.72 -23.06
N ASP A 204 -5.07 14.70 -23.04
CA ASP A 204 -3.88 14.68 -23.87
C ASP A 204 -4.24 14.66 -25.35
N ARG A 205 -3.56 15.50 -26.14
CA ARG A 205 -3.53 15.31 -27.59
C ARG A 205 -2.69 14.08 -27.94
N PRO A 206 -2.96 13.39 -29.06
CA PRO A 206 -2.05 12.37 -29.56
C PRO A 206 -0.64 12.94 -29.74
N VAL A 207 0.36 12.23 -29.21
CA VAL A 207 1.78 12.53 -29.39
C VAL A 207 2.48 11.26 -29.85
N THR A 208 3.15 11.33 -31.00
CA THR A 208 3.95 10.26 -31.61
C THR A 208 5.43 10.64 -31.58
N ALA A 209 6.31 9.71 -31.95
CA ALA A 209 7.74 10.00 -32.09
C ALA A 209 8.05 11.07 -33.16
N GLU A 210 7.12 11.36 -34.07
CA GLU A 210 7.25 12.39 -35.12
C GLU A 210 7.44 13.80 -34.55
N ILE A 211 6.99 14.06 -33.31
CA ILE A 211 7.24 15.34 -32.64
C ILE A 211 8.73 15.68 -32.57
N LEU A 212 9.60 14.66 -32.59
CA LEU A 212 11.04 14.81 -32.55
C LEU A 212 11.60 15.40 -33.86
N GLU A 213 10.95 15.22 -35.01
CA GLU A 213 11.40 15.79 -36.29
C GLU A 213 11.42 17.34 -36.27
N GLY A 214 10.59 17.95 -35.42
CA GLY A 214 10.58 19.40 -35.20
C GLY A 214 11.43 19.90 -34.03
N ILE A 215 12.07 19.00 -33.27
CA ILE A 215 12.86 19.33 -32.07
C ILE A 215 14.35 19.02 -32.30
N LEU A 216 14.64 17.91 -32.97
CA LEU A 216 16.00 17.49 -33.26
C LEU A 216 16.59 18.38 -34.37
N PRO A 217 17.87 18.76 -34.26
CA PRO A 217 18.55 19.61 -35.23
C PRO A 217 18.78 18.93 -36.58
#